data_AF-A0A183FXU2-F1
#
_entry.id   AF-A0A183FXU2-F1
#
_cell.length_a   1.000
_cell.length_b   1.000
_cell.length_c   1.000
_cell.angle_alpha   90.00
_cell.angle_beta   90.00
_cell.angle_gamma   90.00
#
_symmetry.space_group_name_H-M   'P 1'
#
loop_
_entity.id
_entity.type
_entity.pdbx_description
1 polymer ?
#
loop_
_entity_poly.entity_id
_entity_poly.type
_entity_poly.pdbx_seq_one_letter_code
_entity_poly.pdbx_strand_id
1 'polypeptide(L)'
;MIFALADQKFEDVRLTKEEFAPLKSSFPFGQVPVLEVDGRPLAQSMTICRYLATTFGFAGNTPLEAAIIDSLVDQFVDYRNEMKSFYYASIGLVPGDVEKLKTEVLLPARDKFLGFLTKFLKKNSSGAFKTSLKN
;
A
#
# COMPACT_ATOMS: atom_id res chain seq x y z
N MET A 1 7.79 6.77 3.21
CA MET A 1 8.66 5.83 3.97
C MET A 1 9.83 5.33 3.14
N ILE A 2 9.62 4.81 1.92
CA ILE A 2 10.71 4.26 1.09
C ILE A 2 11.84 5.28 0.85
N PHE A 3 11.52 6.51 0.45
CA PHE A 3 12.53 7.58 0.29
C PHE A 3 13.36 7.81 1.56
N ALA A 4 12.72 7.85 2.74
CA ALA A 4 13.43 8.03 4.01
C ALA A 4 14.35 6.84 4.34
N LEU A 5 13.91 5.60 4.06
CA LEU A 5 14.76 4.40 4.25
C LEU A 5 15.96 4.37 3.29
N ALA A 6 15.80 4.96 2.11
CA ALA A 6 16.86 5.08 1.10
C ALA A 6 17.76 6.32 1.30
N ASP A 7 17.49 7.16 2.30
CA ASP A 7 18.08 8.50 2.44
C ASP A 7 18.00 9.33 1.13
N GLN A 8 16.93 9.12 0.35
CA GLN A 8 16.71 9.78 -0.92
C GLN A 8 15.88 11.04 -0.71
N LYS A 9 16.41 12.18 -1.15
CA LYS A 9 15.67 13.45 -1.19
C LYS A 9 14.57 13.38 -2.25
N PHE A 10 13.41 13.94 -1.91
CA PHE A 10 12.26 14.08 -2.80
C PHE A 10 11.47 15.33 -2.38
N GLU A 11 10.66 15.85 -3.30
CA GLU A 11 9.69 16.90 -2.99
C GLU A 11 8.38 16.27 -2.52
N ASP A 12 7.90 16.65 -1.33
CA ASP A 12 6.63 16.17 -0.76
C ASP A 12 5.52 17.20 -0.98
N VAL A 13 4.89 17.16 -2.16
CA VAL A 13 3.77 18.04 -2.51
C VAL A 13 2.46 17.49 -1.94
N ARG A 14 1.81 18.25 -1.06
CA ARG A 14 0.54 17.87 -0.43
C ARG A 14 -0.54 18.84 -0.84
N LEU A 15 -1.59 18.31 -1.47
CA LEU A 15 -2.71 19.10 -1.97
C LEU A 15 -3.88 19.07 -0.99
N THR A 16 -4.45 20.23 -0.72
CA THR A 16 -5.81 20.36 -0.20
C THR A 16 -6.82 19.88 -1.23
N LYS A 17 -8.08 19.72 -0.83
CA LYS A 17 -9.15 19.31 -1.75
C LYS A 17 -9.37 20.36 -2.84
N GLU A 18 -9.25 21.64 -2.46
CA GLU A 18 -9.44 22.81 -3.31
C GLU A 18 -8.31 22.94 -4.34
N GLU A 19 -7.07 22.63 -3.97
CA GLU A 19 -5.92 22.59 -4.89
C GLU A 19 -5.96 21.36 -5.81
N PHE A 20 -6.42 20.21 -5.32
CA PHE A 20 -6.54 18.99 -6.12
C PHE A 20 -7.61 19.10 -7.21
N ALA A 21 -8.76 19.69 -6.90
CA ALA A 21 -9.90 19.76 -7.83
C ALA A 21 -9.56 20.28 -9.23
N PRO A 22 -8.85 21.44 -9.41
CA PRO A 22 -8.47 21.92 -10.73
C PRO A 22 -7.37 21.09 -11.42
N LEU A 23 -6.52 20.41 -10.66
CA LEU A 23 -5.43 19.57 -11.18
C LEU A 23 -5.88 18.15 -11.55
N LYS A 24 -7.10 17.75 -11.15
CA LYS A 24 -7.56 16.37 -11.30
C LYS A 24 -7.33 15.83 -12.71
N SER A 25 -7.74 16.54 -13.75
CA SER A 25 -7.62 16.09 -15.13
C SER A 25 -6.19 16.06 -15.69
N SER A 26 -5.21 16.69 -15.02
CA SER A 26 -3.81 16.64 -15.46
C SER A 26 -3.08 15.38 -14.99
N PHE A 27 -3.60 14.68 -13.98
CA PHE A 27 -3.01 13.41 -13.52
C PHE A 27 -3.41 12.23 -14.41
N PRO A 28 -2.53 11.22 -14.60
CA PRO A 28 -2.74 10.14 -15.58
C PRO A 28 -4.11 9.44 -15.51
N PHE A 29 -4.66 9.27 -14.29
CA PHE A 29 -5.94 8.60 -14.05
C PHE A 29 -6.92 9.47 -13.26
N GLY A 30 -6.72 10.78 -13.20
CA GLY A 30 -7.62 11.64 -12.43
C GLY A 30 -7.52 11.46 -10.91
N GLN A 31 -6.42 10.90 -10.42
CA GLN A 31 -6.24 10.46 -9.03
C GLN A 31 -4.80 10.70 -8.55
N VAL A 32 -4.66 10.83 -7.24
CA VAL A 32 -3.39 10.82 -6.50
C VAL A 32 -3.28 9.54 -5.66
N PRO A 33 -2.08 9.06 -5.32
CA PRO A 33 -0.76 9.69 -5.53
C PRO A 33 -0.22 9.55 -6.97
N VAL A 34 0.65 10.49 -7.33
CA VAL A 34 1.50 10.49 -8.54
C VAL A 34 2.93 10.79 -8.12
N LEU A 35 3.88 10.01 -8.64
CA LEU A 35 5.32 10.27 -8.54
C LEU A 35 5.80 10.84 -9.88
N GLU A 36 6.60 11.89 -9.86
CA GLU A 36 7.33 12.34 -11.06
C GLU A 36 8.81 11.92 -10.96
N VAL A 37 9.31 11.29 -12.03
CA VAL A 37 10.72 10.93 -12.17
C VAL A 37 11.21 11.55 -13.47
N ASP A 38 12.14 12.50 -13.38
CA ASP A 38 12.67 13.26 -14.53
C ASP A 38 11.54 13.85 -15.41
N GLY A 39 10.53 14.42 -14.75
CA GLY A 39 9.34 15.01 -15.40
C GLY A 39 8.35 14.00 -15.99
N ARG A 40 8.53 12.70 -15.75
CA ARG A 40 7.60 11.65 -16.20
C ARG A 40 6.68 11.21 -15.07
N PRO A 41 5.35 11.29 -15.22
CA PRO A 41 4.41 10.90 -14.18
C PRO A 41 4.22 9.38 -14.11
N LEU A 42 4.24 8.85 -12.89
CA LEU A 42 3.91 7.47 -12.52
C LEU A 42 2.79 7.50 -11.48
N ALA A 43 1.60 7.04 -11.85
CA ALA A 43 0.45 6.94 -10.95
C ALA A 43 0.34 5.52 -10.33
N GLN A 44 -0.68 5.32 -9.49
CA GLN A 44 -0.98 4.11 -8.71
C GLN A 44 0.00 3.86 -7.56
N SER A 45 -0.51 3.96 -6.32
CA SER A 45 0.30 3.87 -5.10
C SER A 45 1.15 2.61 -5.01
N MET A 46 0.61 1.44 -5.39
CA MET A 46 1.35 0.17 -5.30
C MET A 46 2.44 0.08 -6.37
N THR A 47 2.18 0.59 -7.58
CA THR A 47 3.17 0.67 -8.65
C THR A 47 4.30 1.63 -8.28
N ILE A 48 3.98 2.79 -7.72
CA ILE A 48 4.97 3.75 -7.20
C ILE A 48 5.83 3.10 -6.12
N CYS A 49 5.22 2.45 -5.12
CA CYS A 49 5.94 1.75 -4.07
C CYS A 49 6.87 0.66 -4.62
N ARG A 50 6.39 -0.15 -5.56
CA ARG A 50 7.18 -1.21 -6.21
C ARG A 50 8.36 -0.63 -6.97
N TYR A 51 8.14 0.38 -7.80
CA TYR A 51 9.20 1.06 -8.54
C TYR A 51 10.30 1.56 -7.60
N LEU A 52 9.93 2.30 -6.55
CA LEU A 52 10.90 2.83 -5.58
C LEU A 52 11.59 1.71 -4.79
N ALA A 53 10.85 0.66 -4.41
CA ALA A 53 11.43 -0.49 -3.72
C ALA A 53 12.44 -1.22 -4.61
N THR A 54 12.17 -1.39 -5.90
CA THR A 54 13.13 -1.97 -6.84
C THR A 54 14.35 -1.07 -7.00
N THR A 55 14.15 0.24 -7.19
CA THR A 55 15.23 1.22 -7.37
C THR A 55 16.18 1.27 -6.16
N PHE A 56 15.66 1.14 -4.94
CA PHE A 56 16.46 1.24 -3.71
C PHE A 56 16.75 -0.10 -3.02
N GLY A 57 16.49 -1.24 -3.66
CA GLY A 57 16.87 -2.55 -3.15
C GLY A 57 15.99 -3.12 -2.03
N PHE A 58 14.72 -2.72 -1.95
CA PHE A 58 13.72 -3.20 -1.00
C PHE A 58 12.69 -4.18 -1.59
N ALA A 59 12.78 -4.52 -2.88
CA ALA A 59 11.83 -5.38 -3.59
C ALA A 59 12.16 -6.89 -3.52
N GLY A 60 13.08 -7.32 -2.65
CA GLY A 60 13.59 -8.69 -2.63
C GLY A 60 14.80 -8.90 -3.55
N ASN A 61 15.51 -10.02 -3.39
CA ASN A 61 16.80 -10.25 -4.08
C ASN A 61 16.66 -11.06 -5.36
N THR A 62 15.52 -11.71 -5.58
CA THR A 62 15.25 -12.52 -6.77
C THR A 62 13.89 -12.21 -7.36
N PRO A 63 13.63 -12.54 -8.64
CA PRO A 63 12.31 -12.35 -9.25
C PRO A 63 11.19 -13.06 -8.48
N LEU A 64 11.46 -14.25 -7.92
CA LEU A 64 10.48 -14.98 -7.14
C LEU A 64 10.22 -14.31 -5.78
N GLU A 65 11.26 -13.81 -5.12
CA GLU A 65 11.10 -13.05 -3.87
C GLU A 65 10.25 -11.79 -4.09
N ALA A 66 10.52 -11.05 -5.17
CA ALA A 66 9.75 -9.88 -5.56
C ALA A 66 8.28 -10.23 -5.82
N ALA A 67 8.02 -11.31 -6.57
CA ALA A 67 6.66 -11.77 -6.85
C ALA A 67 5.91 -12.21 -5.57
N ILE A 68 6.60 -12.83 -4.60
CA ILE A 68 6.02 -13.17 -3.30
C ILE A 68 5.66 -11.90 -2.53
N ILE A 69 6.53 -10.89 -2.50
CA ILE A 69 6.26 -9.59 -1.87
C ILE A 69 5.03 -8.93 -2.53
N ASP A 70 4.97 -8.93 -3.86
CA ASP A 70 3.83 -8.41 -4.60
C ASP A 70 2.53 -9.13 -4.25
N SER A 71 2.55 -10.46 -4.13
CA SER A 71 1.36 -11.22 -3.73
C SER A 71 0.83 -10.83 -2.35
N LEU A 72 1.73 -10.46 -1.41
CA LEU A 72 1.34 -9.98 -0.09
C LEU A 72 0.77 -8.56 -0.14
N VAL A 73 1.33 -7.70 -1.01
CA VAL A 73 0.81 -6.35 -1.25
C VAL A 73 -0.58 -6.41 -1.86
N ASP A 74 -0.80 -7.25 -2.87
CA ASP A 74 -2.11 -7.43 -3.49
C ASP A 74 -3.14 -7.98 -2.49
N GLN A 75 -2.74 -8.95 -1.66
CA GLN A 75 -3.61 -9.46 -0.59
C GLN A 75 -3.96 -8.38 0.45
N PHE A 76 -3.07 -7.41 0.70
CA PHE A 76 -3.35 -6.25 1.54
C PHE A 76 -4.31 -5.27 0.87
N VAL A 77 -4.20 -5.07 -0.44
CA VAL A 77 -5.16 -4.25 -1.21
C VAL A 77 -6.56 -4.86 -1.14
N ASP A 78 -6.69 -6.19 -1.27
CA ASP A 78 -7.96 -6.90 -1.10
C ASP A 78 -8.54 -6.68 0.30
N TYR A 79 -7.71 -6.83 1.34
CA TYR A 79 -8.12 -6.53 2.72
C TYR A 79 -8.61 -5.08 2.89
N ARG A 80 -7.89 -4.11 2.31
CA ARG A 80 -8.30 -2.69 2.34
C ARG A 80 -9.64 -2.47 1.63
N ASN A 81 -9.89 -3.17 0.53
CA ASN A 81 -11.15 -3.10 -0.21
C ASN A 81 -12.30 -3.71 0.60
N GLU A 82 -12.07 -4.83 1.29
CA GLU A 82 -13.07 -5.45 2.16
C GLU A 82 -13.47 -4.53 3.33
N MET A 83 -12.50 -3.92 4.01
CA MET A 83 -12.78 -3.02 5.14
C MET A 83 -13.09 -1.57 4.73
N LYS A 84 -13.29 -1.30 3.43
CA LYS A 84 -13.47 0.04 2.88
C LYS A 84 -14.62 0.80 3.52
N SER A 85 -15.78 0.17 3.66
CA SER A 85 -16.98 0.82 4.24
C SER A 85 -16.74 1.27 5.67
N PHE A 86 -16.18 0.41 6.51
CA PHE A 86 -15.77 0.74 7.87
C PHE A 86 -14.78 1.91 7.87
N TYR A 87 -13.71 1.83 7.06
CA TYR A 87 -12.68 2.86 7.03
C TYR A 87 -13.26 4.24 6.71
N TYR A 88 -13.98 4.38 5.60
CA TYR A 88 -14.55 5.67 5.19
C TYR A 88 -15.59 6.20 6.18
N ALA A 89 -16.37 5.33 6.83
CA ALA A 89 -17.32 5.74 7.87
C ALA A 89 -16.59 6.23 9.13
N SER A 90 -15.55 5.52 9.57
CA SER A 90 -14.78 5.87 10.77
C SER A 90 -14.05 7.21 10.67
N ILE A 91 -13.69 7.65 9.46
CA ILE A 91 -13.05 8.95 9.21
C ILE A 91 -14.05 10.04 8.78
N GLY A 92 -15.36 9.76 8.87
CA GLY A 92 -16.42 10.74 8.62
C GLY A 92 -16.61 11.14 7.15
N LEU A 93 -16.04 10.40 6.20
CA LEU A 93 -16.17 10.68 4.76
C LEU A 93 -17.45 10.10 4.14
N VAL A 94 -18.01 9.06 4.76
CA VAL A 94 -19.34 8.53 4.40
C VAL A 94 -20.14 8.29 5.69
N PRO A 95 -21.47 8.39 5.65
CA PRO A 95 -22.29 8.00 6.79
C PRO A 95 -22.20 6.48 7.03
N GLY A 96 -22.27 6.05 8.28
CA GLY A 96 -22.32 4.64 8.64
C GLY A 96 -22.34 4.40 10.15
N ASP A 97 -22.95 3.30 10.58
CA ASP A 97 -22.85 2.82 11.96
C ASP A 97 -21.47 2.18 12.16
N VAL A 98 -20.56 2.95 12.77
CA VAL A 98 -19.15 2.57 12.91
C VAL A 98 -18.99 1.31 13.77
N GLU A 99 -19.80 1.14 14.82
CA GLU A 99 -19.70 -0.04 15.70
C GLU A 99 -20.22 -1.29 15.00
N LYS A 100 -21.31 -1.19 14.25
CA LYS A 100 -21.80 -2.30 13.41
C LYS A 100 -20.80 -2.66 12.30
N LEU A 101 -20.27 -1.66 11.59
CA LEU A 101 -19.27 -1.89 10.53
C LEU A 101 -17.97 -2.48 11.08
N LYS A 102 -17.59 -2.13 12.32
CA LYS A 102 -16.44 -2.72 12.98
C LYS A 102 -16.64 -4.22 13.18
N THR A 103 -17.78 -4.63 13.74
CA THR A 103 -18.04 -6.04 14.06
C THR A 103 -18.31 -6.89 12.83
N GLU A 104 -19.07 -6.37 11.86
CA GLU A 104 -19.50 -7.13 10.68
C GLU A 104 -18.52 -7.07 9.51
N VAL A 105 -17.69 -6.01 9.41
CA VAL A 105 -16.77 -5.81 8.27
C VAL A 105 -15.31 -5.83 8.70
N LEU A 106 -14.89 -4.95 9.61
CA LEU A 106 -13.46 -4.82 9.96
C LEU A 106 -12.92 -6.09 10.61
N LEU A 107 -13.55 -6.58 11.69
CA LEU A 107 -13.00 -7.69 12.47
C LEU A 107 -12.87 -8.98 11.64
N PRO A 108 -13.87 -9.41 10.85
CA PRO A 108 -13.73 -10.58 9.99
C PRO A 108 -12.64 -10.41 8.91
N ALA A 109 -12.59 -9.25 8.25
CA ALA A 109 -11.56 -8.97 7.24
C ALA A 109 -10.15 -8.98 7.85
N ARG A 110 -10.00 -8.39 9.04
CA ARG A 110 -8.75 -8.34 9.81
C ARG A 110 -8.30 -9.74 10.18
N ASP A 111 -9.18 -10.54 10.76
CA ASP A 111 -8.84 -11.88 11.26
C ASP A 111 -8.40 -12.81 10.13
N LYS A 112 -9.08 -12.72 8.99
CA LYS A 112 -8.66 -13.41 7.76
C LYS A 112 -7.28 -12.96 7.29
N PHE A 113 -7.08 -11.65 7.13
CA PHE A 113 -5.81 -11.09 6.63
C PHE A 113 -4.63 -11.39 7.57
N LEU A 114 -4.79 -11.15 8.87
CA LEU A 114 -3.78 -11.46 9.88
C LEU A 114 -3.51 -12.96 9.99
N GLY A 115 -4.52 -13.80 9.75
CA GLY A 115 -4.35 -15.25 9.63
C GLY A 115 -3.40 -15.63 8.50
N PHE A 116 -3.52 -15.01 7.32
CA PHE A 116 -2.59 -15.21 6.21
C PHE A 116 -1.19 -14.68 6.52
N LEU A 117 -1.07 -13.45 7.03
CA LEU A 117 0.23 -12.88 7.39
C LEU A 117 0.95 -13.70 8.45
N THR A 118 0.25 -14.19 9.47
CA THR A 118 0.83 -15.03 10.53
C THR A 118 1.41 -16.31 9.96
N LYS A 119 0.76 -16.94 8.98
CA LYS A 119 1.29 -18.13 8.30
C LYS A 119 2.56 -17.81 7.52
N PHE A 120 2.62 -16.65 6.86
CA PHE A 120 3.83 -16.20 6.17
C PHE A 120 4.98 -15.93 7.14
N LEU A 121 4.72 -15.21 8.24
CA LEU A 121 5.73 -14.89 9.25
C LEU A 121 6.29 -16.16 9.94
N LYS A 122 5.43 -17.14 10.27
CA LYS A 122 5.88 -18.41 10.88
C LYS A 122 6.81 -19.21 9.97
N LYS A 123 6.65 -19.10 8.65
CA LYS A 123 7.55 -19.75 7.67
C LYS A 123 8.88 -19.01 7.52
N ASN A 124 8.99 -17.78 8.01
CA ASN A 124 10.16 -16.94 7.86
C ASN A 124 10.81 -16.64 9.23
N SER A 125 11.80 -17.46 9.60
CA SER A 125 12.47 -17.44 10.90
C SER A 125 13.23 -16.15 11.23
N SER A 126 13.37 -15.23 10.28
CA SER A 126 14.06 -13.96 10.48
C SER A 126 13.20 -12.85 11.12
N GLY A 127 11.88 -13.06 11.26
CA GLY A 127 10.95 -12.04 11.78
C GLY A 127 10.73 -10.83 10.86
N ALA A 128 11.51 -10.72 9.78
CA ALA A 128 11.29 -9.81 8.66
C ALA A 128 10.68 -10.60 7.49
N PHE A 129 10.01 -9.91 6.55
CA PHE A 129 9.69 -10.47 5.23
C PHE A 129 10.96 -10.62 4.38
N LYS A 130 12.08 -11.11 4.95
CA LYS A 130 13.29 -11.45 4.22
C LYS A 130 13.14 -12.88 3.72
N THR A 131 12.78 -13.05 2.46
CA THR A 131 12.68 -14.34 1.78
C THR A 131 14.04 -14.97 1.49
N SER A 132 14.99 -14.90 2.43
CA SER A 132 16.20 -15.72 2.35
C SER A 132 15.80 -17.18 2.57
N LEU A 133 15.46 -17.86 1.48
CA LEU A 133 15.63 -19.30 1.40
C LEU A 133 17.14 -19.53 1.48
N LYS A 134 17.62 -19.90 2.66
CA LYS A 134 18.98 -20.45 2.78
C LYS A 134 19.00 -21.71 1.92
N ASN A 135 19.89 -21.71 0.92
CA ASN A 135 20.29 -22.91 0.18
C ASN A 135 20.73 -24.01 1.13
#